data_AF-A0A832W9S4-F1
#
_entry.id   AF-A0A832W9S4-F1
#
_cell.length_a   1.000
_cell.length_b   1.000
_cell.length_c   1.000
_cell.angle_alpha   90.00
_cell.angle_beta   90.00
_cell.angle_gamma   90.00
#
_symmetry.space_group_name_H-M   'P 1'
#
loop_
_entity.id
_entity.type
_entity.pdbx_description
1 polymer ?
#
loop_
_entity_poly.entity_id
_entity_poly.type
_entity_poly.pdbx_seq_one_letter_code
_entity_poly.pdbx_strand_id
1 'polypeptide(L)'
;MTSYKVLVRDVIKKADVLLEVIDARFPDETRNNEVEKEIIRLKKPFIIVINKCDLVSKDKLEKTKARLSRIAPTVFVSGKARFGTTMLRHQILASACIKGQDILVGTLGYPNVGKSSVINGVTGRHRASTSPVSGHTKGVQHVGAGSRIMFVDTPGVIPFDENDDYVQGLLGIKDATHLKDPIGVALKIIEKMLVENKTALEVFYNVTLETQDSYSGLELIGKQCNFLQKKGEVDEMRTAIRIINDWQTGLLLI
;
A
#
# COMPACT_ATOMS: atom_id res chain seq x y z
N MET A 1 -9.48 -20.64 12.48
CA MET A 1 -8.99 -19.28 12.16
C MET A 1 -10.13 -18.31 12.40
N THR A 2 -9.96 -17.34 13.31
CA THR A 2 -10.92 -16.25 13.48
C THR A 2 -11.09 -15.54 12.13
N SER A 3 -12.30 -15.51 11.58
CA SER A 3 -12.55 -14.87 10.30
C SER A 3 -12.07 -13.42 10.35
N TYR A 4 -11.34 -12.95 9.33
CA TYR A 4 -10.88 -11.56 9.22
C TYR A 4 -12.01 -10.56 9.49
N LYS A 5 -13.26 -10.89 9.10
CA LYS A 5 -14.49 -10.12 9.44
C LYS A 5 -14.58 -9.77 10.92
N VAL A 6 -14.31 -10.74 11.79
CA VAL A 6 -14.43 -10.57 13.24
C VAL A 6 -13.35 -9.62 13.75
N LEU A 7 -12.10 -9.77 13.28
CA LEU A 7 -11.00 -8.90 13.68
C LEU A 7 -11.29 -7.43 13.31
N VAL A 8 -11.75 -7.18 12.08
CA VAL A 8 -12.12 -5.84 11.60
C VAL A 8 -13.19 -5.22 12.47
N ARG A 9 -14.27 -5.97 12.69
CA ARG A 9 -15.40 -5.51 13.48
C ARG A 9 -14.99 -5.17 14.91
N ASP A 10 -14.11 -5.99 15.49
CA ASP A 10 -13.56 -5.73 16.82
C ASP A 10 -12.74 -4.44 16.85
N VAL A 11 -11.93 -4.18 15.82
CA VAL A 11 -11.17 -2.92 15.69
C VAL A 11 -12.11 -1.74 15.55
N ILE A 12 -13.10 -1.81 14.66
CA ILE A 12 -14.08 -0.73 14.43
C ILE A 12 -14.83 -0.41 15.71
N LYS A 13 -15.25 -1.43 16.48
CA LYS A 13 -15.99 -1.24 17.73
C LYS A 13 -15.12 -0.60 18.81
N LYS A 14 -13.89 -1.09 18.99
CA LYS A 14 -12.99 -0.67 20.06
C LYS A 14 -12.39 0.72 19.82
N ALA A 15 -12.04 1.05 18.58
CA ALA A 15 -11.35 2.29 18.26
C ALA A 15 -12.24 3.53 18.47
N ASP A 16 -11.62 4.62 18.92
CA ASP A 16 -12.21 5.96 18.98
C ASP A 16 -12.13 6.63 17.62
N VAL A 17 -11.00 6.46 16.91
CA VAL A 17 -10.77 6.95 15.54
C VAL A 17 -10.21 5.83 14.68
N LEU A 18 -10.68 5.72 13.45
CA LEU A 18 -10.17 4.74 12.48
C LEU A 18 -9.31 5.41 11.41
N LEU A 19 -8.24 4.73 11.02
CA LEU A 19 -7.44 5.07 9.84
C LEU A 19 -7.65 3.98 8.80
N GLU A 20 -8.13 4.34 7.62
CA GLU A 20 -8.10 3.48 6.45
C GLU A 20 -6.87 3.85 5.61
N VAL A 21 -5.88 2.98 5.58
CA VAL A 21 -4.63 3.20 4.85
C VAL A 21 -4.72 2.57 3.47
N ILE A 22 -4.51 3.38 2.43
CA ILE A 22 -4.55 2.98 1.03
C ILE A 22 -3.21 3.29 0.33
N ASP A 23 -2.90 2.57 -0.74
CA ASP A 23 -1.70 2.81 -1.56
C ASP A 23 -2.01 3.87 -2.62
N ALA A 24 -1.24 4.96 -2.66
CA ALA A 24 -1.43 6.05 -3.61
C ALA A 24 -1.42 5.59 -5.07
N ARG A 25 -0.71 4.50 -5.38
CA ARG A 25 -0.60 3.94 -6.73
C ARG A 25 -1.91 3.29 -7.21
N PHE A 26 -2.69 2.79 -6.25
CA PHE A 26 -3.90 1.99 -6.45
C PHE A 26 -5.01 2.42 -5.48
N PRO A 27 -5.44 3.70 -5.53
CA PRO A 27 -6.30 4.26 -4.51
C PRO A 27 -7.72 3.69 -4.54
N ASP A 28 -8.14 3.04 -5.62
CA ASP A 28 -9.47 2.42 -5.72
C ASP A 28 -9.43 0.93 -5.39
N GLU A 29 -8.37 0.24 -5.83
CA GLU A 29 -8.17 -1.19 -5.61
C GLU A 29 -7.78 -1.49 -4.16
N THR A 30 -7.10 -0.55 -3.48
CA THR A 30 -6.74 -0.72 -2.06
C THR A 30 -7.78 -0.18 -1.08
N ARG A 31 -8.98 0.16 -1.55
CA ARG A 31 -10.11 0.56 -0.71
C ARG A 31 -11.03 -0.60 -0.40
N ASN A 32 -11.73 -0.52 0.72
CA ASN A 32 -12.75 -1.50 1.06
C ASN A 32 -14.10 -0.84 1.34
N ASN A 33 -14.93 -0.77 0.29
CA ASN A 33 -16.26 -0.16 0.36
C ASN A 33 -17.19 -0.82 1.39
N GLU A 34 -17.05 -2.11 1.68
CA GLU A 34 -17.87 -2.78 2.71
C GLU A 34 -17.52 -2.29 4.11
N VAL A 35 -16.23 -2.13 4.37
CA VAL A 35 -15.69 -1.63 5.64
C VAL A 35 -16.03 -0.17 5.83
N GLU A 36 -15.86 0.67 4.80
CA GLU A 36 -16.28 2.07 4.83
C GLU A 36 -17.78 2.19 5.18
N LYS A 37 -18.64 1.39 4.53
CA LYS A 37 -20.09 1.35 4.84
C LYS A 37 -20.36 0.96 6.29
N GLU A 38 -19.63 -0.01 6.83
CA GLU A 38 -19.77 -0.45 8.22
C GLU A 38 -19.33 0.65 9.21
N ILE A 39 -18.21 1.33 8.93
CA ILE A 39 -17.71 2.47 9.72
C ILE A 39 -18.74 3.61 9.74
N ILE A 40 -19.25 3.99 8.56
CA ILE A 40 -20.27 5.04 8.40
C ILE A 40 -21.55 4.66 9.15
N ARG A 41 -22.00 3.41 9.02
CA ARG A 41 -23.20 2.91 9.73
C ARG A 41 -23.06 3.01 11.25
N LEU A 42 -21.87 2.71 11.78
CA LEU A 42 -21.56 2.81 13.21
C LEU A 42 -21.22 4.24 13.66
N LYS A 43 -21.22 5.22 12.74
CA LYS A 43 -20.89 6.63 12.98
C LYS A 43 -19.53 6.81 13.67
N LYS A 44 -18.58 5.91 13.39
CA LYS A 44 -17.22 6.00 13.91
C LYS A 44 -16.43 7.03 13.07
N PRO A 45 -15.72 7.98 13.69
CA PRO A 45 -14.90 8.91 12.93
C PRO A 45 -13.73 8.15 12.29
N PHE A 46 -13.50 8.39 11.00
CA PHE A 46 -12.40 7.79 10.29
C PHE A 46 -11.72 8.77 9.34
N ILE A 47 -10.48 8.46 9.00
CA ILE A 47 -9.59 9.24 8.15
C ILE A 47 -9.04 8.30 7.08
N ILE A 48 -9.09 8.74 5.83
CA ILE A 48 -8.43 8.02 4.74
C ILE A 48 -6.98 8.51 4.63
N VAL A 49 -6.04 7.59 4.74
CA VAL A 49 -4.60 7.85 4.65
C VAL A 49 -4.09 7.33 3.33
N ILE A 50 -3.79 8.25 2.41
CA ILE A 50 -3.16 7.93 1.12
C ILE A 50 -1.66 7.81 1.37
N ASN A 51 -1.17 6.58 1.55
CA ASN A 51 0.24 6.30 1.81
C ASN A 51 1.03 6.07 0.51
N LYS A 52 2.37 6.14 0.59
CA LYS A 52 3.29 6.05 -0.57
C LYS A 52 3.05 7.16 -1.60
N CYS A 53 2.65 8.34 -1.13
CA CYS A 53 2.40 9.48 -2.02
C CYS A 53 3.66 9.93 -2.78
N ASP A 54 4.86 9.55 -2.34
CA ASP A 54 6.11 9.76 -3.06
C ASP A 54 6.22 8.97 -4.38
N LEU A 55 5.38 7.95 -4.58
CA LEU A 55 5.41 7.11 -5.77
C LEU A 55 4.47 7.57 -6.90
N VAL A 56 3.76 8.68 -6.70
CA VAL A 56 2.70 9.15 -7.60
C VAL A 56 2.85 10.64 -7.89
N SER A 57 2.60 11.04 -9.14
CA SER A 57 2.57 12.46 -9.52
C SER A 57 1.59 13.31 -8.67
N LYS A 58 1.97 14.57 -8.44
CA LYS A 58 1.19 15.52 -7.61
C LYS A 58 -0.24 15.74 -8.13
N ASP A 59 -0.42 15.83 -9.44
CA ASP A 59 -1.74 16.04 -10.06
C ASP A 59 -2.71 14.87 -9.76
N LYS A 60 -2.23 13.63 -9.90
CA LYS A 60 -3.02 12.42 -9.59
C LYS A 60 -3.35 12.31 -8.10
N LEU A 61 -2.42 12.69 -7.22
CA LEU A 61 -2.68 12.76 -5.78
C LEU A 61 -3.78 13.75 -5.45
N GLU A 62 -3.71 14.99 -5.94
CA GLU A 62 -4.71 16.02 -5.65
C GLU A 62 -6.10 15.63 -6.17
N LYS A 63 -6.19 15.07 -7.37
CA LYS A 63 -7.45 14.52 -7.92
C LYS A 63 -8.02 13.42 -7.03
N THR A 64 -7.16 12.50 -6.58
CA THR A 64 -7.54 11.39 -5.69
C THR A 64 -8.05 11.92 -4.35
N LYS A 65 -7.32 12.84 -3.71
CA LYS A 65 -7.73 13.44 -2.45
C LYS A 65 -9.03 14.23 -2.56
N ALA A 66 -9.23 15.00 -3.63
CA ALA A 66 -10.46 15.74 -3.84
C ALA A 66 -11.69 14.82 -3.91
N ARG A 67 -11.54 13.63 -4.52
CA ARG A 67 -12.60 12.61 -4.60
C ARG A 67 -12.85 11.95 -3.24
N LEU A 68 -11.80 11.48 -2.56
CA LEU A 68 -11.91 10.74 -1.29
C LEU A 68 -12.30 11.64 -0.11
N SER A 69 -11.95 12.94 -0.17
CA SER A 69 -12.35 13.92 0.86
C SER A 69 -13.87 14.14 0.93
N ARG A 70 -14.63 13.68 -0.08
CA ARG A 70 -16.11 13.67 -0.04
C ARG A 70 -16.67 12.59 0.88
N ILE A 71 -15.87 11.58 1.20
CA ILE A 71 -16.25 10.43 2.03
C ILE A 71 -15.77 10.65 3.47
N ALA A 72 -14.49 10.96 3.63
CA ALA A 72 -13.87 11.21 4.93
C ALA A 72 -12.66 12.14 4.81
N PRO A 73 -12.24 12.82 5.89
CA PRO A 73 -11.00 13.58 5.90
C PRO A 73 -9.84 12.75 5.35
N THR A 74 -9.11 13.29 4.38
CA THR A 74 -8.08 12.55 3.64
C THR A 74 -6.71 13.21 3.78
N VAL A 75 -5.70 12.44 4.14
CA VAL A 75 -4.32 12.91 4.38
C VAL A 75 -3.32 12.10 3.57
N PHE A 76 -2.36 12.77 2.93
CA PHE A 76 -1.23 12.12 2.27
C PHE A 76 -0.13 11.81 3.28
N VAL A 77 0.44 10.63 3.20
CA VAL A 77 1.59 10.22 4.00
C VAL A 77 2.62 9.53 3.11
N SER A 78 3.90 9.77 3.40
CA SER A 78 4.97 8.90 2.94
C SER A 78 5.74 8.40 4.15
N GLY A 79 5.67 7.09 4.39
CA GLY A 79 6.51 6.46 5.41
C GLY A 79 8.01 6.58 5.09
N LYS A 80 8.38 6.50 3.80
CA LYS A 80 9.78 6.57 3.32
C LYS A 80 10.36 7.98 3.43
N ALA A 81 9.62 8.98 2.96
CA ALA A 81 10.03 10.39 3.01
C ALA A 81 9.70 11.07 4.35
N ARG A 82 9.06 10.36 5.30
CA ARG A 82 8.56 10.88 6.58
C ARG A 82 7.70 12.14 6.42
N PHE A 83 6.86 12.14 5.38
CA PHE A 83 6.01 13.27 5.01
C PHE A 83 4.58 13.05 5.51
N GLY A 84 3.90 14.14 5.90
CA GLY A 84 2.45 14.14 6.21
C GLY A 84 2.05 13.56 7.58
N THR A 85 2.99 13.00 8.35
CA THR A 85 2.69 12.35 9.64
C THR A 85 2.24 13.34 10.72
N THR A 86 2.78 14.57 10.73
CA THR A 86 2.31 15.65 11.61
C THR A 86 0.88 16.06 11.27
N MET A 87 0.56 16.19 9.97
CA MET A 87 -0.80 16.51 9.52
C MET A 87 -1.79 15.41 9.93
N LEU A 88 -1.40 14.14 9.74
CA LEU A 88 -2.20 13.00 10.18
C LEU A 88 -2.42 13.03 11.69
N ARG A 89 -1.40 13.35 12.48
CA ARG A 89 -1.52 13.50 13.94
C ARG A 89 -2.54 14.57 14.32
N HIS A 90 -2.47 15.76 13.71
CA HIS A 90 -3.44 16.83 13.95
C HIS A 90 -4.86 16.40 13.57
N GLN A 91 -5.01 15.69 12.45
CA GLN A 91 -6.30 15.20 12.00
C GLN A 91 -6.88 14.15 12.96
N ILE A 92 -6.07 13.24 13.50
CA ILE A 92 -6.50 12.26 14.52
C ILE A 92 -7.05 12.98 15.76
N LEU A 93 -6.31 13.97 16.27
CA LEU A 93 -6.71 14.74 17.45
C LEU A 93 -8.01 15.52 17.20
N ALA A 94 -8.16 16.10 16.00
CA ALA A 94 -9.37 16.82 15.60
C ALA A 94 -10.58 15.88 15.45
N SER A 95 -10.39 14.67 14.92
CA SER A 95 -11.47 13.70 14.69
C SER A 95 -11.90 12.97 15.96
N ALA A 96 -11.02 12.79 16.94
CA ALA A 96 -11.35 12.08 18.18
C ALA A 96 -12.32 12.86 19.06
N CYS A 97 -12.21 14.20 19.09
CA CYS A 97 -13.00 15.08 19.99
C CYS A 97 -12.92 14.70 21.50
N ILE A 98 -11.97 13.85 21.90
CA ILE A 98 -11.77 13.40 23.28
C ILE A 98 -10.70 14.27 23.95
N LYS A 99 -11.01 14.81 25.14
CA LYS A 99 -10.07 15.55 25.99
C LYS A 99 -9.84 14.77 27.28
N GLY A 100 -8.62 14.79 27.80
CA GLY A 100 -8.34 14.20 29.11
C GLY A 100 -7.97 12.71 29.13
N GLN A 101 -8.24 11.96 28.05
CA GLN A 101 -8.10 10.50 28.00
C GLN A 101 -7.25 10.03 26.81
N ASP A 102 -6.89 8.75 26.83
CA ASP A 102 -6.24 8.09 25.70
C ASP A 102 -7.20 7.92 24.53
N ILE A 103 -6.70 8.21 23.32
CA ILE A 103 -7.40 8.08 22.05
C ILE A 103 -6.93 6.79 21.41
N LEU A 104 -7.83 5.82 21.31
CA LEU A 104 -7.56 4.54 20.67
C LEU A 104 -7.75 4.66 19.16
N VAL A 105 -6.68 4.49 18.40
CA VAL A 105 -6.66 4.59 16.94
C VAL A 105 -6.58 3.22 16.31
N GLY A 106 -7.64 2.78 15.63
CA GLY A 106 -7.65 1.54 14.85
C GLY A 106 -7.09 1.77 13.46
N THR A 107 -6.19 0.90 12.98
CA THR A 107 -5.65 1.00 11.61
C THR A 107 -6.15 -0.16 10.76
N LEU A 108 -6.74 0.16 9.60
CA LEU A 108 -7.32 -0.77 8.63
C LEU A 108 -6.66 -0.55 7.26
N GLY A 109 -6.70 -1.56 6.39
CA GLY A 109 -6.20 -1.49 5.01
C GLY A 109 -5.47 -2.76 4.57
N TYR A 110 -5.41 -3.02 3.26
CA TYR A 110 -4.80 -4.21 2.67
C TYR A 110 -3.37 -4.48 3.17
N PRO A 111 -2.87 -5.72 3.15
CA PRO A 111 -1.46 -5.99 3.41
C PRO A 111 -0.56 -5.09 2.52
N ASN A 112 0.59 -4.67 3.05
CA ASN A 112 1.63 -3.91 2.33
C ASN A 112 1.27 -2.52 1.77
N VAL A 113 0.08 -1.99 2.07
CA VAL A 113 -0.25 -0.55 1.90
C VAL A 113 0.58 0.37 2.81
N GLY A 114 1.27 -0.18 3.81
CA GLY A 114 2.19 0.54 4.70
C GLY A 114 1.59 1.03 6.02
N LYS A 115 0.59 0.33 6.57
CA LYS A 115 -0.01 0.59 7.90
C LYS A 115 1.04 0.80 9.01
N SER A 116 1.96 -0.15 9.17
CA SER A 116 3.00 -0.07 10.21
C SER A 116 3.96 1.10 9.98
N SER A 117 4.23 1.47 8.71
CA SER A 117 5.02 2.66 8.37
C SER A 117 4.31 3.95 8.75
N VAL A 118 2.98 4.02 8.55
CA VAL A 118 2.15 5.15 9.01
C VAL A 118 2.16 5.26 10.54
N ILE A 119 1.96 4.15 11.25
CA ILE A 119 2.02 4.10 12.72
C ILE A 119 3.39 4.57 13.24
N ASN A 120 4.49 4.06 12.67
CA ASN A 120 5.85 4.47 13.02
C ASN A 120 6.10 5.95 12.70
N GLY A 121 5.56 6.44 11.59
CA GLY A 121 5.63 7.85 11.21
C GLY A 121 4.97 8.77 12.23
N VAL A 122 3.79 8.40 12.75
CA VAL A 122 3.05 9.20 13.74
C VAL A 122 3.63 9.07 15.16
N THR A 123 4.18 7.91 15.51
CA THR A 123 4.79 7.67 16.84
C THR A 123 6.18 8.29 16.99
N GLY A 124 6.83 8.68 15.89
CA GLY A 124 8.15 9.33 15.89
C GLY A 124 9.31 8.41 16.30
N ARG A 125 9.06 7.12 16.56
CA ARG A 125 10.04 6.09 16.91
C ARG A 125 9.68 4.79 16.18
N HIS A 126 10.65 3.98 15.76
CA HIS A 126 10.43 2.66 15.17
C HIS A 126 9.92 1.66 16.23
N ARG A 127 8.66 1.79 16.67
CA ARG A 127 8.07 0.95 17.73
C ARG A 127 7.20 -0.17 17.18
N ALA A 128 6.59 0.00 16.02
CA ALA A 128 5.93 -1.09 15.28
C ALA A 128 6.96 -1.80 14.39
N SER A 129 6.96 -3.13 14.37
CA SER A 129 7.82 -3.90 13.47
C SER A 129 7.40 -3.65 12.02
N THR A 130 8.28 -3.09 11.20
CA THR A 130 8.08 -2.93 9.75
C THR A 130 8.97 -3.90 9.01
N SER A 131 8.42 -4.63 8.06
CA SER A 131 9.20 -5.34 7.05
C SER A 131 8.41 -5.42 5.73
N PRO A 132 9.09 -5.41 4.58
CA PRO A 132 8.47 -5.45 3.26
C PRO A 132 7.76 -6.79 2.93
N VAL A 133 8.03 -7.86 3.67
CA VAL A 133 7.36 -9.17 3.45
C VAL A 133 5.96 -9.17 4.11
N SER A 134 4.98 -9.82 3.49
CA SER A 134 3.61 -9.83 4.02
C SER A 134 3.47 -10.69 5.29
N GLY A 135 2.52 -10.33 6.17
CA GLY A 135 2.18 -11.14 7.35
C GLY A 135 3.08 -10.96 8.59
N HIS A 136 3.91 -9.91 8.65
CA HIS A 136 4.82 -9.72 9.80
C HIS A 136 4.16 -9.37 11.14
N THR A 137 3.07 -8.61 11.13
CA THR A 137 2.35 -8.29 12.35
C THR A 137 1.59 -9.53 12.81
N LYS A 138 1.98 -10.15 13.94
CA LYS A 138 1.44 -11.44 14.41
C LYS A 138 0.29 -11.33 15.43
N GLY A 139 -0.12 -10.13 15.84
CA GLY A 139 -1.21 -9.91 16.80
C GLY A 139 -1.55 -8.44 17.02
N VAL A 140 -2.58 -8.19 17.82
CA VAL A 140 -3.00 -6.82 18.18
C VAL A 140 -1.98 -6.21 19.15
N GLN A 141 -1.35 -5.09 18.78
CA GLN A 141 -0.37 -4.39 19.63
C GLN A 141 -0.82 -2.97 19.93
N HIS A 142 -0.58 -2.52 21.17
CA HIS A 142 -0.81 -1.14 21.57
C HIS A 142 0.48 -0.33 21.42
N VAL A 143 0.50 0.58 20.43
CA VAL A 143 1.68 1.43 20.18
C VAL A 143 1.37 2.87 20.57
N GLY A 144 2.02 3.34 21.64
CA GLY A 144 1.88 4.73 22.11
C GLY A 144 2.62 5.72 21.22
N ALA A 145 1.92 6.75 20.75
CA ALA A 145 2.44 7.80 19.88
C ALA A 145 2.63 9.15 20.59
N GLY A 146 2.55 9.19 21.93
CA GLY A 146 2.53 10.44 22.70
C GLY A 146 1.23 11.23 22.50
N SER A 147 1.03 12.30 23.27
CA SER A 147 -0.24 13.07 23.33
C SER A 147 -1.47 12.17 23.49
N ARG A 148 -1.34 11.09 24.27
CA ARG A 148 -2.42 10.14 24.58
C ARG A 148 -2.96 9.35 23.39
N ILE A 149 -2.27 9.36 22.23
CA ILE A 149 -2.66 8.54 21.08
C ILE A 149 -2.10 7.12 21.26
N MET A 150 -2.99 6.13 21.18
CA MET A 150 -2.68 4.70 21.29
C MET A 150 -3.16 3.98 20.03
N PHE A 151 -2.23 3.44 19.23
CA PHE A 151 -2.60 2.65 18.06
C PHE A 151 -2.96 1.21 18.45
N VAL A 152 -4.02 0.70 17.86
CA VAL A 152 -4.33 -0.74 17.79
C VAL A 152 -3.76 -1.24 16.48
N ASP A 153 -2.51 -1.72 16.50
CA ASP A 153 -1.89 -2.33 15.33
C ASP A 153 -2.56 -3.67 15.09
N THR A 154 -3.18 -3.86 13.93
CA THR A 154 -3.85 -5.12 13.59
C THR A 154 -3.19 -5.75 12.37
N PRO A 155 -2.93 -7.06 12.38
CA PRO A 155 -2.33 -7.76 11.26
C PRO A 155 -3.09 -7.53 9.95
N GLY A 156 -2.49 -6.79 9.00
CA GLY A 156 -2.85 -6.86 7.58
C GLY A 156 -4.34 -6.97 7.23
N VAL A 157 -5.24 -6.26 7.94
CA VAL A 157 -6.69 -6.41 7.75
C VAL A 157 -7.08 -5.53 6.56
N ILE A 158 -7.49 -6.01 5.38
CA ILE A 158 -8.52 -7.04 5.10
C ILE A 158 -8.44 -7.51 3.64
N PRO A 159 -8.52 -8.80 3.34
CA PRO A 159 -9.09 -9.30 2.08
C PRO A 159 -10.54 -9.80 2.29
N PHE A 160 -11.49 -9.29 1.50
CA PHE A 160 -12.72 -10.02 1.19
C PHE A 160 -12.66 -10.49 -0.25
N ASP A 161 -12.55 -11.82 -0.41
CA ASP A 161 -12.67 -12.58 -1.65
C ASP A 161 -11.78 -12.20 -2.85
N GLU A 162 -10.73 -11.39 -2.67
CA GLU A 162 -9.71 -11.22 -3.71
C GLU A 162 -8.71 -12.39 -3.70
N ASN A 163 -9.12 -13.50 -4.32
CA ASN A 163 -8.23 -14.58 -4.75
C ASN A 163 -7.50 -14.25 -6.06
N ASP A 164 -7.47 -12.97 -6.44
CA ASP A 164 -6.77 -12.53 -7.63
C ASP A 164 -5.27 -12.43 -7.34
N ASP A 165 -4.56 -13.47 -7.72
CA ASP A 165 -3.10 -13.57 -7.62
C ASP A 165 -2.41 -12.38 -8.31
N TYR A 166 -3.04 -11.80 -9.35
CA TYR A 166 -2.52 -10.62 -10.04
C TYR A 166 -2.55 -9.37 -9.15
N VAL A 167 -3.71 -9.08 -8.55
CA VAL A 167 -3.85 -7.95 -7.63
C VAL A 167 -2.93 -8.13 -6.42
N GLN A 168 -2.81 -9.36 -5.92
CA GLN A 168 -1.89 -9.68 -4.82
C GLN A 168 -0.42 -9.43 -5.20
N GLY A 169 -0.02 -9.72 -6.44
CA GLY A 169 1.31 -9.41 -6.96
C GLY A 169 1.55 -7.90 -7.11
N LEU A 170 0.58 -7.16 -7.67
CA LEU A 170 0.67 -5.70 -7.85
C LEU A 170 0.75 -4.93 -6.52
N LEU A 171 -0.03 -5.34 -5.53
CA LEU A 171 -0.08 -4.73 -4.20
C LEU A 171 1.08 -5.20 -3.29
N GLY A 172 1.85 -6.20 -3.73
CA GLY A 172 2.92 -6.80 -2.95
C GLY A 172 2.45 -7.68 -1.82
N ILE A 173 1.19 -8.11 -1.81
CA ILE A 173 0.63 -9.00 -0.77
C ILE A 173 1.30 -10.37 -0.81
N LYS A 174 1.68 -10.85 -1.99
CA LYS A 174 2.37 -12.12 -2.18
C LYS A 174 3.78 -11.89 -2.71
N ASP A 175 4.72 -12.68 -2.21
CA ASP A 175 6.08 -12.71 -2.74
C ASP A 175 6.07 -13.13 -4.21
N ALA A 176 6.90 -12.48 -5.02
CA ALA A 176 7.01 -12.73 -6.45
C ALA A 176 7.26 -14.20 -6.80
N THR A 177 8.02 -14.93 -5.97
CA THR A 177 8.33 -16.36 -6.20
C THR A 177 7.16 -17.29 -5.88
N HIS A 178 6.16 -16.81 -5.14
CA HIS A 178 4.99 -17.61 -4.75
C HIS A 178 3.76 -17.32 -5.62
N LEU A 179 3.81 -16.34 -6.52
CA LEU A 179 2.75 -16.08 -7.50
C LEU A 179 2.60 -17.27 -8.45
N LYS A 180 1.35 -17.57 -8.84
CA LYS A 180 1.00 -18.60 -9.82
C LYS A 180 1.44 -18.19 -11.23
N ASP A 181 1.33 -16.90 -11.54
CA ASP A 181 1.72 -16.32 -12.82
C ASP A 181 2.55 -15.03 -12.63
N PRO A 182 3.84 -15.14 -12.26
CA PRO A 182 4.71 -13.97 -12.14
C PRO A 182 4.87 -13.22 -13.47
N ILE A 183 4.89 -13.91 -14.61
CA ILE A 183 5.10 -13.29 -15.92
C ILE A 183 3.93 -12.35 -16.23
N GLY A 184 2.68 -12.82 -16.09
CA GLY A 184 1.51 -11.98 -16.33
C GLY A 184 1.44 -10.76 -15.41
N VAL A 185 1.84 -10.89 -14.14
CA VAL A 185 1.94 -9.75 -13.22
C VAL A 185 3.00 -8.74 -13.70
N ALA A 186 4.18 -9.21 -14.11
CA ALA A 186 5.24 -8.34 -14.62
C ALA A 186 4.81 -7.61 -15.90
N LEU A 187 4.14 -8.29 -16.84
CA LEU A 187 3.60 -7.68 -18.06
C LEU A 187 2.60 -6.56 -17.73
N LYS A 188 1.71 -6.77 -16.75
CA LYS A 188 0.79 -5.71 -16.30
C LYS A 188 1.48 -4.53 -15.63
N ILE A 189 2.55 -4.77 -14.88
CA ILE A 189 3.38 -3.69 -14.33
C ILE A 189 4.01 -2.88 -15.47
N ILE A 190 4.58 -3.55 -16.48
CA ILE A 190 5.19 -2.90 -17.64
C ILE A 190 4.13 -2.10 -18.41
N GLU A 191 2.98 -2.69 -18.73
CA GLU A 191 1.86 -2.01 -19.41
C GLU A 191 1.45 -0.74 -18.65
N LYS A 192 1.29 -0.83 -17.32
CA LYS A 192 0.97 0.33 -16.48
C LYS A 192 2.06 1.39 -16.54
N MET A 193 3.34 1.00 -16.46
CA MET A 193 4.46 1.93 -16.55
C MET A 193 4.55 2.59 -17.93
N LEU A 194 4.28 1.85 -19.01
CA LEU A 194 4.30 2.38 -20.37
C LEU A 194 3.24 3.47 -20.59
N VAL A 195 2.07 3.33 -19.95
CA VAL A 195 0.98 4.30 -20.00
C VAL A 195 1.22 5.49 -19.04
N GLU A 196 1.65 5.21 -17.80
CA GLU A 196 1.72 6.25 -16.76
C GLU A 196 3.07 6.96 -16.71
N ASN A 197 4.19 6.25 -16.89
CA ASN A 197 5.53 6.82 -16.77
C ASN A 197 6.62 5.99 -17.48
N LYS A 198 6.54 5.93 -18.82
CA LYS A 198 7.48 5.15 -19.65
C LYS A 198 8.94 5.54 -19.38
N THR A 199 9.22 6.84 -19.27
CA THR A 199 10.58 7.36 -19.05
C THR A 199 11.20 6.84 -17.75
N ALA A 200 10.42 6.73 -16.66
CA ALA A 200 10.94 6.17 -15.41
C ALA A 200 11.35 4.70 -15.56
N LEU A 201 10.59 3.91 -16.33
CA LEU A 201 10.92 2.51 -16.60
C LEU A 201 12.20 2.38 -17.44
N GLU A 202 12.30 3.17 -18.51
CA GLU A 202 13.47 3.21 -19.42
C GLU A 202 14.74 3.61 -18.69
N VAL A 203 14.68 4.69 -17.89
CA VAL A 203 15.83 5.17 -17.11
C VAL A 203 16.24 4.16 -16.04
N PHE A 204 15.27 3.55 -15.34
CA PHE A 204 15.57 2.63 -14.24
C PHE A 204 16.25 1.35 -14.72
N TYR A 205 15.77 0.76 -15.82
CA TYR A 205 16.38 -0.45 -16.39
C TYR A 205 17.50 -0.15 -17.38
N ASN A 206 17.70 1.11 -17.78
CA ASN A 206 18.60 1.51 -18.86
C ASN A 206 18.27 0.79 -20.18
N VAL A 207 17.01 0.90 -20.59
CA VAL A 207 16.45 0.32 -21.83
C VAL A 207 15.73 1.39 -22.65
N THR A 208 15.60 1.15 -23.95
CA THR A 208 14.77 1.97 -24.85
C THR A 208 13.59 1.14 -25.32
N LEU A 209 12.38 1.55 -24.99
CA LEU A 209 11.15 0.81 -25.33
C LEU A 209 10.51 1.49 -26.53
N GLU A 210 10.64 0.92 -27.73
CA GLU A 210 10.10 1.56 -28.95
C GLU A 210 8.59 1.37 -29.08
N THR A 211 8.06 0.29 -28.53
CA THR A 211 6.66 -0.12 -28.65
C THR A 211 5.91 0.07 -27.32
N GLN A 212 4.59 0.02 -27.40
CA GLN A 212 3.71 -0.09 -26.23
C GLN A 212 3.47 -1.57 -25.84
N ASP A 213 4.27 -2.49 -26.38
CA ASP A 213 4.11 -3.92 -26.12
C ASP A 213 4.87 -4.33 -24.85
N SER A 214 4.13 -4.77 -23.85
CA SER A 214 4.68 -5.17 -22.56
C SER A 214 5.63 -6.38 -22.65
N TYR A 215 5.41 -7.29 -23.61
CA TYR A 215 6.24 -8.48 -23.76
C TYR A 215 7.63 -8.12 -24.30
N SER A 216 7.70 -7.28 -25.34
CA SER A 216 8.97 -6.73 -25.83
C SER A 216 9.74 -5.97 -24.74
N GLY A 217 9.02 -5.27 -23.85
CA GLY A 217 9.63 -4.62 -22.69
C GLY A 217 10.26 -5.61 -21.71
N LEU A 218 9.58 -6.73 -21.44
CA LEU A 218 10.11 -7.79 -20.59
C LEU A 218 11.38 -8.41 -21.19
N GLU A 219 11.39 -8.70 -22.49
CA GLU A 219 12.58 -9.24 -23.17
C GLU A 219 13.77 -8.27 -23.11
N LEU A 220 13.54 -6.98 -23.37
CA LEU A 220 14.58 -5.96 -23.35
C LEU A 220 15.17 -5.80 -21.95
N ILE A 221 14.32 -5.75 -20.91
CA ILE A 221 14.75 -5.69 -19.52
C ILE A 221 15.56 -6.95 -19.16
N GLY A 222 15.11 -8.13 -19.58
CA GLY A 222 15.81 -9.39 -19.31
C GLY A 222 17.20 -9.46 -19.97
N LYS A 223 17.32 -9.01 -21.23
CA LYS A 223 18.60 -8.86 -21.93
C LYS A 223 19.52 -7.89 -21.22
N GLN A 224 19.01 -6.72 -20.84
CA GLN A 224 19.77 -5.68 -20.15
C GLN A 224 20.25 -6.12 -18.76
N CYS A 225 19.47 -6.97 -18.07
CA CYS A 225 19.86 -7.57 -16.80
C CYS A 225 20.76 -8.82 -16.95
N ASN A 226 21.12 -9.23 -18.17
CA ASN A 226 21.85 -10.48 -18.45
C ASN A 226 21.16 -11.74 -17.89
N PHE A 227 19.82 -11.74 -17.88
CA PHE A 227 19.03 -12.91 -17.49
C PHE A 227 18.77 -13.76 -18.72
N LEU A 228 19.76 -14.60 -19.06
CA LEU A 228 19.74 -15.44 -20.25
C LEU A 228 19.72 -16.94 -19.87
N GLN A 229 19.00 -17.72 -20.65
CA GLN A 229 19.00 -19.18 -20.63
C GLN A 229 19.91 -19.75 -21.74
N LYS A 230 19.88 -21.08 -21.91
CA LYS A 230 20.60 -21.76 -22.99
C LYS A 230 20.16 -21.18 -24.34
N LYS A 231 21.10 -21.09 -25.29
CA LYS A 231 20.90 -20.50 -26.63
C LYS A 231 20.69 -18.97 -26.66
N GLY A 232 20.84 -18.28 -25.53
CA GLY A 232 20.75 -16.80 -25.49
C GLY A 232 19.33 -16.25 -25.42
N GLU A 233 18.33 -17.12 -25.19
CA GLU A 233 16.95 -16.71 -24.90
C GLU A 233 16.87 -16.07 -23.51
N VAL A 234 15.91 -15.17 -23.30
CA VAL A 234 15.73 -14.48 -22.03
C VAL A 234 15.10 -15.42 -21.00
N ASP A 235 15.60 -15.38 -19.77
CA ASP A 235 14.95 -16.01 -18.63
C ASP A 235 13.78 -15.14 -18.15
N GLU A 236 12.62 -15.37 -18.75
CA GLU A 236 11.41 -14.59 -18.49
C GLU A 236 10.96 -14.66 -17.04
N MET A 237 11.00 -15.84 -16.43
CA MET A 237 10.60 -16.03 -15.03
C MET A 237 11.50 -15.21 -14.09
N ARG A 238 12.82 -15.30 -14.26
CA ARG A 238 13.76 -14.52 -13.45
C ARG A 238 13.59 -13.01 -13.67
N THR A 239 13.36 -12.60 -14.90
CA THR A 239 13.08 -11.21 -15.26
C THR A 239 11.79 -10.71 -14.63
N ALA A 240 10.72 -11.49 -14.70
CA ALA A 240 9.43 -11.17 -14.09
C ALA A 240 9.55 -10.99 -12.58
N ILE A 241 10.21 -11.92 -11.88
CA ILE A 241 10.46 -11.83 -10.44
C ILE A 241 11.22 -10.55 -10.09
N ARG A 242 12.25 -10.20 -10.88
CA ARG A 242 13.01 -8.96 -10.67
C ARG A 242 12.11 -7.72 -10.79
N ILE A 243 11.31 -7.65 -11.85
CA ILE A 243 10.42 -6.51 -12.11
C ILE A 243 9.39 -6.35 -11.00
N ILE A 244 8.78 -7.45 -10.55
CA ILE A 244 7.81 -7.45 -9.47
C ILE A 244 8.46 -6.96 -8.17
N ASN A 245 9.66 -7.42 -7.83
CA ASN A 245 10.35 -6.99 -6.63
C ASN A 245 10.72 -5.49 -6.67
N ASP A 246 11.22 -5.00 -7.80
CA ASP A 246 11.56 -3.58 -7.98
C ASP A 246 10.30 -2.68 -7.90
N TRP A 247 9.17 -3.19 -8.41
CA TRP A 247 7.86 -2.55 -8.26
C TRP A 247 7.36 -2.53 -6.82
N GLN A 248 7.41 -3.67 -6.13
CA GLN A 248 6.89 -3.82 -4.76
C GLN A 248 7.71 -3.02 -3.75
N THR A 249 9.02 -2.87 -3.99
CA THR A 249 9.92 -2.05 -3.17
C THR A 249 9.77 -0.54 -3.40
N GLY A 250 8.98 -0.13 -4.40
CA GLY A 250 8.70 1.27 -4.70
C GLY A 250 9.90 1.99 -5.31
N LEU A 251 10.63 1.31 -6.20
CA LEU A 251 11.71 1.93 -6.98
C LEU A 251 11.20 2.59 -8.27
N LEU A 252 10.00 2.21 -8.72
CA LEU A 252 9.35 2.74 -9.91
C LEU A 252 8.25 3.75 -9.53
N LEU A 253 8.31 4.94 -10.13
CA LEU A 253 7.37 6.05 -9.93
C LEU A 253 6.31 6.05 -11.03
N ILE A 254 5.04 6.29 -10.67
CA ILE A 254 3.90 6.42 -11.59
C ILE A 254 3.13 7.74 -11.43
#